data_AF-X1GRK3-F1
#
_entry.id   AF-X1GRK3-F1
#
_cell.length_a   1.000
_cell.length_b   1.000
_cell.length_c   1.000
_cell.angle_alpha   90.00
_cell.angle_beta   90.00
_cell.angle_gamma   90.00
#
_symmetry.space_group_name_H-M   'P 1'
#
loop_
_entity.id
_entity.type
_entity.pdbx_description
1 polymer ?
#
loop_
_entity_poly.entity_id
_entity_poly.type
_entity_poly.pdbx_seq_one_letter_code
_entity_poly.pdbx_strand_id
1 'polypeptide(L)' 'PDPPWIDIDHLEVIVLRKNSTIKQVEIHNTVGGLSRFILSGWQETAQLNNGLFSFSPPQGTKVVYK' A
#
# COMPACT_ATOMS: atom_id res chain seq x y z
N PRO A 1 -2.85 11.82 -8.68
CA PRO A 1 -2.29 11.75 -10.04
C PRO A 1 -3.38 12.04 -11.07
N ASP A 2 -3.04 12.58 -12.24
CA ASP A 2 -3.99 12.98 -13.28
C ASP A 2 -4.02 11.93 -14.41
N PRO A 3 -5.09 11.16 -14.59
CA PRO A 3 -5.73 10.51 -13.45
C PRO A 3 -5.94 9.01 -13.67
N PRO A 4 -5.59 8.12 -12.71
CA PRO A 4 -6.07 6.74 -12.79
C PRO A 4 -6.82 6.30 -11.54
N TRP A 5 -7.52 7.22 -10.87
CA TRP A 5 -8.31 6.92 -9.68
C TRP A 5 -9.80 7.15 -9.96
N ILE A 6 -10.22 7.03 -11.23
CA ILE A 6 -11.62 7.21 -11.65
C ILE A 6 -12.56 6.24 -10.94
N ASP A 7 -12.04 5.08 -10.55
CA ASP A 7 -12.79 4.08 -9.82
C ASP A 7 -12.75 4.32 -8.30
N ILE A 8 -11.96 5.27 -7.79
CA ILE A 8 -11.82 5.53 -6.35
C ILE A 8 -12.62 6.77 -5.99
N ASP A 9 -13.53 6.63 -5.02
CA ASP A 9 -14.31 7.73 -4.47
C ASP A 9 -13.50 8.50 -3.42
N HIS A 10 -13.01 7.79 -2.38
CA HIS A 10 -12.17 8.38 -1.36
C HIS A 10 -11.28 7.34 -0.65
N LEU A 11 -10.34 7.86 0.14
CA LEU A 11 -9.51 7.09 1.06
C LEU A 11 -9.84 7.46 2.50
N GLU A 12 -9.96 6.48 3.37
CA GLU A 12 -9.94 6.71 4.81
C GLU A 12 -8.62 6.22 5.41
N VAL A 13 -7.98 7.06 6.20
CA VAL A 13 -6.73 6.72 6.88
C VAL A 13 -6.92 6.88 8.37
N ILE A 14 -6.83 5.77 9.10
CA ILE A 14 -6.94 5.76 10.56
C ILE A 14 -5.53 5.76 11.13
N VAL A 15 -5.22 6.78 11.93
CA VAL A 15 -3.93 6.94 12.60
C VAL A 15 -4.07 6.81 14.11
N LEU A 16 -3.07 6.21 14.76
CA LEU A 16 -2.99 6.14 16.21
C LEU A 16 -2.54 7.50 16.75
N ARG A 17 -3.36 8.12 17.60
CA ARG A 17 -3.05 9.45 18.18
C ARG A 17 -1.74 9.51 18.95
N LYS A 18 -1.31 8.39 19.56
CA LYS A 18 -0.13 8.34 20.43
C LYS A 18 1.17 8.59 19.67
N ASN A 19 1.28 8.11 18.44
CA ASN A 19 2.55 8.06 17.69
C ASN A 19 2.38 8.31 16.19
N SER A 20 1.21 8.80 15.77
CA SER A 20 0.86 9.07 14.38
C SER A 20 1.04 7.88 13.42
N THR A 21 1.10 6.66 13.96
CA THR A 21 1.25 5.45 13.15
C THR A 21 -0.05 5.15 12.41
N ILE A 22 0.05 4.85 11.11
CA ILE A 22 -1.10 4.41 10.33
C ILE A 22 -1.55 3.04 10.85
N LYS A 23 -2.79 2.95 11.30
CA LYS A 23 -3.39 1.69 11.78
C LYS A 23 -4.17 0.99 10.67
N GLN A 24 -4.81 1.77 9.82
CA GLN A 24 -5.69 1.26 8.79
C GLN A 24 -5.75 2.21 7.61
N VAL A 25 -5.85 1.64 6.42
CA VAL A 25 -6.17 2.35 5.18
C VAL A 25 -7.38 1.67 4.57
N GLU A 26 -8.40 2.44 4.25
CA GLU A 26 -9.54 2.02 3.47
C GLU A 26 -9.55 2.72 2.12
N ILE A 27 -9.88 1.97 1.08
CA ILE A 27 -10.09 2.47 -0.27
C ILE A 27 -11.56 2.21 -0.61
N HIS A 28 -12.32 3.28 -0.77
CA HIS A 28 -13.71 3.25 -1.19
C HIS A 28 -13.78 3.55 -2.67
N ASN A 29 -14.47 2.70 -3.42
CA ASN A 29 -14.60 2.82 -4.86
C ASN A 29 -15.97 3.41 -5.25
N THR A 30 -16.10 3.91 -6.48
CA THR A 30 -17.31 4.62 -6.95
C THR A 30 -18.56 3.75 -7.09
N VAL A 31 -18.40 2.42 -7.06
CA VAL A 31 -19.50 1.44 -7.11
C VAL A 31 -19.84 0.85 -5.73
N GLY A 32 -19.31 1.44 -4.65
CA GLY A 32 -19.59 1.04 -3.26
C GLY A 32 -18.75 -0.13 -2.73
N GLY A 33 -17.70 -0.52 -3.45
CA GLY A 33 -16.71 -1.51 -3.01
C GLY A 33 -15.69 -0.93 -2.03
N LEU A 34 -15.23 -1.79 -1.11
CA LEU A 34 -14.32 -1.44 -0.02
C LEU A 34 -13.12 -2.40 0.00
N SER A 35 -11.91 -1.84 -0.09
CA SER A 35 -10.67 -2.55 0.25
C SER A 35 -10.12 -2.02 1.57
N ARG A 36 -9.97 -2.88 2.58
CA ARG A 36 -9.49 -2.52 3.92
C ARG A 36 -8.15 -3.19 4.22
N PHE A 37 -7.15 -2.38 4.55
CA PHE A 37 -5.82 -2.82 5.00
C PHE A 37 -5.65 -2.49 6.48
N ILE A 38 -5.46 -3.51 7.31
CA ILE A 38 -5.19 -3.34 8.75
C ILE A 38 -3.71 -3.55 8.99
N LEU A 39 -3.02 -2.50 9.43
CA LEU A 39 -1.59 -2.51 9.70
C LEU A 39 -1.33 -2.87 11.18
N SER A 40 -0.45 -3.82 11.40
CA SER A 40 -0.08 -4.31 12.73
C SER A 40 1.36 -4.80 12.73
N GLY A 41 1.93 -5.03 13.92
CA GLY A 41 3.30 -5.55 14.02
C GLY A 41 4.38 -4.55 13.61
N TRP A 42 4.14 -3.24 13.79
CA TRP A 42 5.14 -2.21 13.53
C TRP A 42 6.41 -2.47 14.35
N GLN A 43 7.54 -2.66 13.66
CA GLN A 43 8.87 -2.77 14.26
C GLN A 43 9.72 -1.62 13.74
N GLU A 44 10.14 -0.76 14.66
CA GLU A 44 10.91 0.46 14.36
C GLU A 44 12.39 0.16 14.03
N THR A 45 12.86 -1.05 14.31
CA THR A 45 14.30 -1.37 14.41
C THR A 45 14.85 -2.29 13.33
N ALA A 46 14.09 -2.62 12.29
CA ALA A 46 14.63 -3.47 11.22
C ALA A 46 15.59 -2.66 10.33
N GLN A 47 16.87 -3.07 10.28
CA GLN A 47 17.76 -2.61 9.22
C GLN A 47 17.17 -3.04 7.88
N LEU A 48 16.73 -2.08 7.07
CA LEU A 48 16.19 -2.36 5.74
C LEU A 48 17.35 -2.81 4.85
N ASN A 49 17.34 -4.09 4.47
CA ASN A 49 18.34 -4.63 3.55
C ASN A 49 18.27 -3.90 2.21
N ASN A 50 19.43 -3.61 1.61
CA ASN A 50 19.54 -2.87 0.35
C ASN A 50 18.74 -3.48 -0.81
N GLY A 51 18.42 -4.78 -0.76
CA GLY A 51 17.64 -5.49 -1.79
C GLY A 51 16.12 -5.40 -1.62
N LEU A 52 15.59 -4.89 -0.50
CA LEU A 52 14.14 -4.91 -0.22
C LEU A 52 13.31 -4.17 -1.27
N PHE A 53 13.89 -3.12 -1.86
CA PHE A 53 13.24 -2.28 -2.87
C PHE A 53 13.76 -2.57 -4.29
N SER A 54 14.25 -3.79 -4.52
CA SER A 54 14.69 -4.25 -5.84
C SER A 54 13.78 -5.38 -6.33
N PHE A 55 13.57 -5.44 -7.64
CA PHE A 55 12.84 -6.53 -8.29
C PHE A 55 13.80 -7.33 -9.17
N SER A 56 13.94 -8.61 -8.88
CA SER A 56 14.63 -9.57 -9.75
C SER A 56 13.62 -10.62 -10.20
N PRO A 57 13.24 -10.66 -11.48
CA PRO A 57 12.27 -11.63 -11.97
C PRO A 57 12.83 -13.06 -11.85
N PRO A 58 12.04 -14.04 -11.40
CA PRO A 58 12.42 -15.45 -11.48
C PRO A 58 12.69 -15.90 -12.91
N GLN A 59 13.52 -16.94 -13.08
CA GLN A 59 13.80 -17.51 -14.40
C GLN A 59 12.50 -17.92 -15.12
N GLY A 60 12.40 -17.60 -16.41
CA GLY A 60 11.20 -17.87 -17.22
C GLY A 60 10.11 -16.80 -17.12
N THR A 61 10.28 -15.79 -16.25
CA THR A 61 9.35 -14.65 -16.18
C THR A 61 9.51 -13.75 -17.39
N LYS A 62 8.41 -13.53 -18.13
CA LYS A 62 8.36 -12.50 -19.17
C LYS A 62 8.11 -11.14 -18.53
N VAL A 63 9.13 -10.28 -18.52
CA VAL A 63 8.99 -8.89 -18.07
C VAL A 63 8.35 -8.07 -19.18
N VAL A 64 7.27 -7.36 -18.87
CA VAL A 64 6.62 -6.41 -19.77
C VAL A 64 6.90 -5.00 -19.26
N TYR A 65 7.51 -4.18 -20.11
CA TYR A 65 7.76 -2.76 -19.82
C TYR A 65 6.62 -1.92 -20.38
N LYS A 66 6.32 -0.81 -19.71
CA LYS A 66 5.28 0.14 -20.12
C LYS A 66 5.84 1.19 -21.08
#